data_AF-A0A250KV59-F1
#
_entry.id   AF-A0A250KV59-F1
#
_cell.length_a   1.000
_cell.length_b   1.000
_cell.length_c   1.000
_cell.angle_alpha   90.00
_cell.angle_beta   90.00
_cell.angle_gamma   90.00
#
_symmetry.space_group_name_H-M   'P 1'
#
loop_
_entity.id
_entity.type
_entity.pdbx_description
1 polymer ?
#
loop_
_entity_poly.entity_id
_entity_poly.type
_entity_poly.pdbx_seq_one_letter_code
_entity_poly.pdbx_strand_id
1 'polypeptide(L)' 'MLVRKYKGVEYRVIATADGQYDFEGRMYPSLSMIAREITGMRWSGPLFFGLRPPSNAKTKPSTKKGGGR' A
#
# COMPACT_ATOMS: atom_id res chain seq x y z
N MET A 1 -0.79 7.12 -6.39
CA MET A 1 0.45 7.14 -5.60
C MET A 1 0.07 7.29 -4.13
N LEU A 2 0.61 6.44 -3.26
CA LEU A 2 0.42 6.48 -1.81
C LEU A 2 1.75 6.90 -1.18
N VAL A 3 1.68 7.70 -0.13
CA VAL A 3 2.86 8.16 0.61
C VAL A 3 2.65 7.87 2.09
N ARG A 4 3.65 7.27 2.74
CA ARG A 4 3.59 6.90 4.15
C ARG A 4 4.88 7.24 4.87
N LYS A 5 4.79 8.01 5.95
CA LYS A 5 5.91 8.24 6.86
C LYS A 5 5.97 7.15 7.93
N TYR A 6 7.10 6.46 8.05
CA TYR A 6 7.33 5.45 9.08
C TYR A 6 8.79 5.49 9.56
N LYS A 7 9.00 5.46 10.88
CA LYS A 7 10.34 5.62 11.52
C LYS A 7 11.12 6.86 11.03
N GLY A 8 10.41 7.94 10.67
CA GLY A 8 11.02 9.15 10.14
C GLY A 8 11.34 9.13 8.63
N VAL A 9 11.20 7.97 7.97
CA VAL A 9 11.40 7.79 6.53
C VAL A 9 10.08 7.92 5.79
N GLU A 10 10.08 8.54 4.62
CA GLU A 10 8.91 8.72 3.78
C GLU A 10 8.92 7.71 2.63
N TYR A 11 7.98 6.77 2.68
CA TYR A 11 7.84 5.67 1.74
C TYR A 11 6.80 6.01 0.67
N ARG A 12 7.19 5.90 -0.60
CA ARG A 12 6.35 6.22 -1.75
C ARG A 12 6.00 4.95 -2.50
N VAL A 13 4.70 4.75 -2.72
CA VAL A 13 4.14 3.59 -3.42
C VAL A 13 3.33 4.05 -4.62
N ILE A 14 3.62 3.51 -5.80
CA ILE A 14 2.90 3.81 -7.03
C ILE A 14 2.03 2.59 -7.33
N ALA A 15 0.71 2.77 -7.42
CA ALA A 15 -0.17 1.70 -7.85
C ALA A 15 -0.24 1.69 -9.38
N THR A 16 0.09 0.55 -9.99
CA THR A 16 0.03 0.32 -11.42
C THR A 16 -1.40 -0.10 -11.81
N ALA A 17 -1.78 0.14 -13.07
CA ALA A 17 -3.12 -0.22 -13.57
C ALA A 17 -3.36 -1.75 -13.57
N ASP A 18 -2.29 -2.54 -13.70
CA ASP A 18 -2.28 -4.00 -13.65
C ASP A 18 -2.56 -4.60 -12.26
N GLY A 19 -2.77 -3.75 -11.25
CA GLY A 19 -3.00 -4.20 -9.86
C GLY A 19 -1.72 -4.53 -9.09
N GLN A 20 -0.55 -4.19 -9.64
CA GLN A 20 0.73 -4.22 -8.97
C GLN A 20 1.04 -2.87 -8.30
N TYR A 21 2.05 -2.85 -7.44
CA TYR A 21 2.49 -1.68 -6.70
C TYR A 21 4.00 -1.53 -6.82
N ASP A 22 4.49 -0.44 -7.37
CA ASP A 22 5.90 -0.08 -7.33
C ASP A 22 6.24 0.62 -6.00
N PHE A 23 7.29 0.15 -5.34
CA PHE A 23 7.81 0.69 -4.10
C PHE A 23 9.33 0.80 -4.20
N GLU A 24 9.86 2.02 -4.14
CA GLU A 24 11.31 2.30 -4.32
C GLU A 24 11.93 1.63 -5.56
N GLY A 25 11.18 1.55 -6.67
CA GLY A 25 11.64 0.90 -7.91
C GLY A 25 11.54 -0.63 -7.91
N ARG A 26 10.84 -1.22 -6.92
CA ARG A 26 10.53 -2.65 -6.86
C ARG A 26 9.03 -2.86 -7.01
N MET A 27 8.65 -3.77 -7.91
CA MET A 27 7.25 -4.16 -8.09
C MET A 27 6.82 -5.20 -7.06
N TYR A 28 5.71 -4.93 -6.38
CA TYR A 28 5.07 -5.80 -5.41
C TYR A 28 3.62 -6.12 -5.84
N PRO A 29 3.15 -7.35 -5.62
CA PRO A 29 1.79 -7.76 -5.96
C PRO A 29 0.73 -7.22 -5.00
N SER A 30 1.11 -6.65 -3.83
CA SER A 30 0.13 -6.13 -2.86
C SER A 30 0.73 -5.12 -1.88
N LEU A 31 -0.10 -4.20 -1.39
CA LEU A 31 0.24 -3.27 -0.30
C LEU A 31 0.64 -4.00 0.99
N SER A 32 0.05 -5.16 1.27
CA SER A 32 0.40 -5.95 2.45
C SER A 32 1.83 -6.48 2.39
N MET A 33 2.35 -6.80 1.19
CA MET A 33 3.77 -7.13 1.02
C MET A 33 4.65 -5.91 1.30
N ILE A 34 4.31 -4.74 0.75
CA ILE A 34 5.08 -3.51 0.98
C ILE A 34 5.06 -3.12 2.47
N ALA A 35 3.91 -3.23 3.13
CA ALA A 35 3.80 -2.97 4.56
C ALA A 35 4.70 -3.91 5.38
N ARG A 36 4.77 -5.19 5.02
CA ARG A 36 5.68 -6.17 5.63
C ARG A 36 7.14 -5.84 5.36
N GLU A 37 7.49 -5.38 4.17
CA GLU A 37 8.85 -4.95 3.83
C GLU A 37 9.28 -3.77 4.70
N ILE A 38 8.40 -2.77 4.87
CA ILE A 38 8.71 -1.57 5.64
C ILE A 38 8.77 -1.84 7.15
N THR A 39 7.78 -2.57 7.68
CA THR A 39 7.68 -2.82 9.14
C THR A 39 8.43 -4.06 9.62
N GLY A 40 8.80 -4.98 8.72
CA GLY A 40 9.31 -6.30 9.05
C GLY A 40 8.26 -7.24 9.68
N MET A 41 7.00 -6.80 9.82
CA MET A 41 5.97 -7.51 10.56
C MET A 41 4.67 -7.59 9.73
N ARG A 42 3.82 -8.59 9.97
CA ARG A 42 2.52 -8.69 9.29
C ARG A 42 1.62 -7.54 9.72
N TRP A 43 1.49 -6.55 8.85
CA TRP A 43 0.52 -5.47 8.97
C TRP A 43 -0.52 -5.54 7.86
N SER A 44 -1.74 -5.10 8.16
CA SER A 44 -2.77 -4.88 7.15
C SER A 44 -2.37 -3.68 6.29
N GLY A 45 -2.08 -3.92 5.01
CA GLY A 45 -1.63 -2.88 4.06
C GLY A 45 -2.50 -1.61 4.09
N PRO A 46 -3.84 -1.72 3.98
CA PRO A 46 -4.72 -0.54 4.03
C PRO A 46 -4.62 0.28 5.31
N LEU A 47 -4.45 -0.37 6.46
CA LEU A 47 -4.25 0.29 7.75
C LEU A 47 -2.87 0.97 7.83
N PHE A 48 -1.84 0.31 7.30
CA PHE A 48 -0.48 0.83 7.28
C PHE A 48 -0.36 2.09 6.42
N PHE A 49 -0.93 2.08 5.22
CA PHE A 49 -0.90 3.23 4.30
C PHE A 49 -1.92 4.32 4.64
N GLY A 50 -2.67 4.16 5.74
CA GLY A 50 -3.60 5.19 6.18
C GLY A 50 -4.78 5.39 5.23
N LEU A 51 -5.24 4.33 4.55
CA LEU A 51 -6.45 4.34 3.71
C LEU A 51 -7.76 4.49 4.53
N ARG A 52 -7.70 5.07 5.73
CA ARG A 52 -8.91 5.52 6.45
C ARG A 52 -9.46 6.74 5.71
N PRO A 53 -10.78 6.85 5.50
CA PRO A 53 -11.35 7.99 4.78
C PRO A 53 -11.28 9.26 5.65
N PRO A 54 -10.51 10.29 5.30
CA PRO A 54 -10.94 11.65 5.55
C PRO A 54 -11.98 12.01 4.49
N SER A 55 -13.03 12.69 4.90
CA SER A 55 -14.25 13.02 4.18
C SER A 55 -14.11 13.79 2.85
N ASN A 56 -12.94 13.90 2.21
CA ASN A 56 -12.78 14.71 0.99
C ASN A 56 -11.58 14.41 0.07
N ALA A 57 -11.08 13.17 -0.03
CA ALA A 57 -10.01 12.86 -0.99
C ALA A 57 -10.43 11.74 -1.96
N LYS A 58 -10.82 12.17 -3.16
CA LYS A 58 -11.06 11.32 -4.33
C LYS A 58 -9.80 10.50 -4.66
N THR A 59 -9.73 9.25 -4.24
CA THR A 59 -8.95 8.20 -4.94
C THR A 59 -9.67 6.88 -4.75
N LYS A 60 -10.00 6.27 -5.89
CA LYS A 60 -10.94 5.16 -6.05
C LYS A 60 -10.58 3.96 -5.16
N PRO A 61 -11.57 3.26 -4.57
CA PRO A 61 -11.33 2.04 -3.82
C PRO A 61 -10.99 0.95 -4.83
N SER A 62 -9.71 0.60 -4.97
CA SER A 62 -9.31 -0.59 -5.69
C SER A 62 -9.58 -1.82 -4.82
N THR A 63 -10.86 -2.19 -4.83
CA THR A 63 -11.41 -3.48 -4.49
C THR A 63 -10.73 -4.58 -5.32
N LYS A 64 -10.27 -5.68 -4.69
CA LYS A 64 -10.36 -7.11 -5.10
C LYS A 64 -9.39 -7.95 -4.23
N LYS A 65 -9.85 -8.59 -3.15
CA LYS A 65 -10.30 -10.00 -3.06
C LYS A 65 -9.41 -11.00 -3.81
N GLY A 66 -8.70 -11.84 -3.04
CA GLY A 66 -7.96 -12.99 -3.55
C GLY A 66 -7.16 -13.67 -2.43
N GLY A 67 -7.87 -14.33 -1.51
CA GLY A 67 -7.28 -15.48 -0.81
C GLY A 67 -7.28 -16.71 -1.74
N GLY A 68 -6.39 -17.66 -1.44
CA GLY A 68 -6.24 -18.93 -2.14
C GLY A 68 -5.00 -18.92 -3.04
N ARG A 69 -4.03 -19.82 -2.91
CA ARG A 69 -3.93 -21.10 -2.20
C ARG A 69 -2.53 -21.24 -1.63
#